data_AF-A0A090TB86-F1
#
_entry.id   AF-A0A090TB86-F1
#
_cell.length_a   1.000
_cell.length_b   1.000
_cell.length_c   1.000
_cell.angle_alpha   90.00
_cell.angle_beta   90.00
_cell.angle_gamma   90.00
#
_symmetry.space_group_name_H-M   'P 1'
#
loop_
_entity.id
_entity.type
_entity.pdbx_description
1 polymer ?
#
loop_
_entity_poly.entity_id
_entity_poly.type
_entity_poly.pdbx_seq_one_letter_code
_entity_poly.pdbx_strand_id
1 'polypeptide(L)'
;MFDKPFQLLLVVMAVSTPLLLWLAWALSQPARRLERAAKRVAKGEFNPDPTLETGTTEFKQAGQSFNQMVLAVNQMISGQQRLLSDISHELRSPLTRLRMATGLAARKQGESAELTRIDTEASVLSK
;
A
#
# COMPACT_ATOMS: atom_id res chain seq x y z
N MET A 1 -65.96 -0.73 -3.19
CA MET A 1 -64.68 -0.10 -3.64
C MET A 1 -63.43 -0.85 -3.14
N PHE A 2 -63.58 -1.97 -2.40
CA PHE A 2 -62.47 -2.84 -1.95
C PHE A 2 -62.81 -4.33 -2.13
N ASP A 3 -63.37 -4.72 -3.28
CA ASP A 3 -63.97 -6.05 -3.44
C ASP A 3 -63.00 -7.14 -3.95
N LYS A 4 -61.69 -6.84 -4.10
CA LYS A 4 -60.68 -7.82 -4.54
C LYS A 4 -59.35 -7.70 -3.80
N PRO A 5 -59.25 -8.17 -2.54
CA PRO A 5 -58.01 -8.12 -1.75
C PRO A 5 -56.83 -8.84 -2.44
N PHE A 6 -57.10 -9.93 -3.16
CA PHE A 6 -56.08 -10.65 -3.94
C PHE A 6 -55.50 -9.82 -5.10
N GLN A 7 -56.29 -8.94 -5.72
CA GLN A 7 -55.79 -8.07 -6.80
C GLN A 7 -54.86 -6.98 -6.25
N LEU A 8 -55.19 -6.41 -5.08
CA LEU A 8 -54.30 -5.47 -4.39
C LEU A 8 -52.98 -6.12 -4.03
N LEU A 9 -53.01 -7.35 -3.50
CA LEU A 9 -51.80 -8.12 -3.16
C LEU A 9 -50.95 -8.39 -4.41
N LEU A 10 -51.57 -8.79 -5.52
CA LEU A 10 -50.88 -9.00 -6.79
C LEU A 10 -50.23 -7.71 -7.33
N VAL A 11 -50.94 -6.58 -7.27
CA VAL A 11 -50.38 -5.28 -7.72
C VAL A 11 -49.21 -4.85 -6.84
N VAL A 12 -49.35 -4.96 -5.52
CA VAL A 12 -48.25 -4.64 -4.58
C VAL A 12 -47.05 -5.55 -4.83
N MET A 13 -47.26 -6.85 -5.04
CA MET A 13 -46.18 -7.79 -5.33
C MET A 13 -45.50 -7.48 -6.67
N ALA A 14 -46.30 -7.17 -7.70
CA ALA A 14 -45.81 -6.83 -9.03
C ALA A 14 -44.99 -5.53 -9.05
N VAL A 15 -45.25 -4.57 -8.15
CA VAL A 15 -44.49 -3.31 -8.06
C VAL A 15 -43.31 -3.41 -7.10
N SER A 16 -43.50 -4.01 -5.92
CA SER A 16 -42.46 -4.08 -4.88
C SER A 16 -41.29 -4.97 -5.28
N THR A 17 -41.55 -6.11 -5.93
CA THR A 17 -40.51 -7.06 -6.34
C THR A 17 -39.47 -6.44 -7.29
N PRO A 18 -39.86 -5.83 -8.44
CA PRO A 18 -38.87 -5.21 -9.33
C PRO A 18 -38.19 -3.99 -8.69
N LEU A 19 -38.90 -3.24 -7.84
CA LEU A 19 -38.32 -2.10 -7.12
C LEU A 19 -37.20 -2.54 -6.16
N LEU A 20 -37.43 -3.61 -5.40
CA LEU A 20 -36.43 -4.17 -4.48
C LEU A 20 -35.24 -4.79 -5.24
N LEU A 21 -35.49 -5.49 -6.35
CA LEU A 21 -34.43 -6.04 -7.20
C LEU A 21 -33.57 -4.93 -7.81
N TRP A 22 -34.20 -3.86 -8.29
CA TRP A 22 -33.51 -2.70 -8.83
C TRP A 22 -32.64 -2.01 -7.76
N LEU A 23 -33.19 -1.81 -6.56
CA LEU A 23 -32.45 -1.24 -5.44
C LEU A 23 -31.26 -2.12 -5.04
N ALA A 24 -31.45 -3.43 -4.93
CA ALA A 24 -30.38 -4.38 -4.62
C ALA A 24 -29.24 -4.32 -5.65
N TRP A 25 -29.56 -4.21 -6.94
CA TRP A 25 -28.58 -4.03 -8.02
C TRP A 25 -27.87 -2.67 -7.95
N ALA A 26 -28.63 -1.60 -7.71
CA ALA A 26 -28.10 -0.23 -7.60
C ALA A 26 -27.11 -0.08 -6.44
N LEU A 27 -27.30 -0.80 -5.33
CA LEU A 27 -26.40 -0.80 -4.17
C LEU A 27 -25.23 -1.79 -4.35
N SER A 28 -25.47 -2.96 -4.95
CA SER A 28 -24.43 -3.98 -5.10
C SER A 28 -23.32 -3.56 -6.06
N GLN A 29 -23.65 -2.82 -7.13
CA GLN A 29 -22.66 -2.35 -8.10
C GLN A 29 -21.56 -1.46 -7.49
N PRO A 30 -21.88 -0.34 -6.81
CA PRO A 30 -20.86 0.52 -6.19
C PRO A 30 -20.10 -0.18 -5.07
N ALA A 31 -20.76 -1.04 -4.27
CA ALA A 31 -20.09 -1.84 -3.25
C ALA A 31 -19.01 -2.76 -3.85
N ARG A 32 -19.32 -3.46 -4.96
CA ARG A 32 -18.34 -4.31 -5.66
C ARG A 32 -17.19 -3.51 -6.26
N ARG A 33 -17.41 -2.25 -6.67
CA ARG A 33 -16.33 -1.37 -7.15
C ARG A 33 -15.37 -1.02 -6.01
N LEU A 34 -15.89 -0.64 -4.84
CA LEU A 34 -15.08 -0.39 -3.64
C LEU A 34 -14.25 -1.62 -3.25
N GLU A 35 -14.87 -2.81 -3.24
CA GLU A 35 -14.18 -4.07 -2.95
C GLU A 35 -13.01 -4.31 -3.92
N ARG A 36 -13.21 -4.10 -5.23
CA ARG A 36 -12.16 -4.26 -6.25
C ARG A 36 -11.05 -3.24 -6.08
N ALA A 37 -11.38 -1.99 -5.76
CA ALA A 37 -10.40 -0.95 -5.51
C ALA A 37 -9.57 -1.27 -4.26
N ALA A 38 -10.21 -1.71 -3.17
CA ALA A 38 -9.51 -2.18 -1.97
C ALA A 38 -8.57 -3.36 -2.27
N LYS A 39 -9.00 -4.33 -3.08
CA LYS A 39 -8.14 -5.45 -3.51
C LYS A 39 -6.93 -5.00 -4.34
N ARG A 40 -7.05 -3.94 -5.16
CA ARG A 40 -5.91 -3.37 -5.91
C ARG A 40 -4.92 -2.69 -4.97
N VAL A 41 -5.42 -1.88 -4.04
CA VAL A 41 -4.60 -1.23 -3.01
C VAL A 41 -3.85 -2.27 -2.16
N ALA A 42 -4.51 -3.37 -1.79
CA ALA A 42 -3.88 -4.48 -1.07
C ALA A 42 -2.74 -5.17 -1.86
N LYS A 43 -2.72 -5.04 -3.19
CA LYS A 43 -1.64 -5.52 -4.06
C LYS A 43 -0.52 -4.48 -4.28
N GLY A 44 -0.61 -3.32 -3.63
CA GLY A 44 0.35 -2.22 -3.80
C GLY A 44 0.03 -1.26 -4.94
N GLU A 45 -1.15 -1.37 -5.57
CA GLU A 45 -1.59 -0.42 -6.59
C GLU A 45 -2.31 0.77 -5.93
N PHE A 46 -1.55 1.81 -5.58
CA PHE A 46 -2.08 3.00 -4.89
C PHE A 46 -2.55 4.10 -5.84
N ASN A 47 -3.41 3.75 -6.80
CA ASN A 47 -3.98 4.73 -7.73
C ASN A 47 -5.44 5.03 -7.38
N PRO A 48 -5.84 6.31 -7.20
CA PRO A 48 -7.23 6.68 -6.96
C PRO A 48 -8.13 6.21 -8.11
N ASP A 49 -9.37 5.83 -7.79
CA ASP A 49 -10.35 5.42 -8.78
C ASP A 49 -11.54 6.39 -8.80
N PRO A 50 -11.66 7.23 -9.86
CA PRO A 50 -12.77 8.18 -10.00
C PRO A 50 -14.14 7.51 -10.10
N THR A 51 -14.20 6.24 -10.51
CA THR A 51 -15.47 5.50 -10.64
C THR A 51 -16.13 5.20 -9.30
N LEU A 52 -15.39 5.30 -8.19
CA LEU A 52 -15.91 5.18 -6.83
C LEU A 52 -16.67 6.43 -6.37
N GLU A 53 -16.44 7.59 -7.00
CA GLU A 53 -17.10 8.85 -6.66
C GLU A 53 -18.44 9.03 -7.39
N THR A 54 -18.98 7.93 -7.91
CA THR A 54 -20.24 7.87 -8.65
C THR A 54 -21.26 7.01 -7.91
N GLY A 55 -22.55 7.32 -8.06
CA GLY A 55 -23.64 6.62 -7.37
C GLY A 55 -24.39 7.54 -6.40
N THR A 56 -24.99 6.94 -5.37
CA THR A 56 -25.69 7.71 -4.33
C THR A 56 -24.69 8.55 -3.53
N THR A 57 -25.20 9.57 -2.83
CA THR A 57 -24.39 10.51 -2.05
C THR A 57 -23.46 9.78 -1.06
N GLU A 58 -23.95 8.72 -0.42
CA GLU A 58 -23.23 7.93 0.56
C GLU A 58 -22.05 7.18 -0.09
N PHE A 59 -22.27 6.54 -1.24
CA PHE A 59 -21.21 5.83 -1.96
C PHE A 59 -20.18 6.80 -2.53
N LYS A 60 -20.62 7.95 -3.04
CA LYS A 60 -19.73 9.00 -3.53
C LYS A 60 -18.81 9.48 -2.40
N GLN A 61 -19.35 9.77 -1.23
CA GLN A 61 -18.57 10.21 -0.07
C GLN A 61 -17.59 9.11 0.39
N ALA A 62 -18.04 7.86 0.46
CA ALA A 62 -17.17 6.73 0.80
C ALA A 62 -16.04 6.55 -0.23
N GLY A 63 -16.33 6.68 -1.53
CA GLY A 63 -15.35 6.65 -2.60
C GLY A 63 -14.31 7.76 -2.50
N GLN A 64 -14.75 8.98 -2.18
CA GLN A 64 -13.85 10.12 -1.96
C GLN A 64 -12.92 9.89 -0.76
N SER A 65 -13.46 9.45 0.38
CA SER A 65 -12.65 9.13 1.56
C SER A 65 -11.68 7.98 1.29
N PHE A 66 -12.10 6.96 0.54
CA PHE A 66 -11.23 5.86 0.12
C PHE A 66 -10.09 6.37 -0.78
N ASN A 67 -10.38 7.20 -1.77
CA ASN A 67 -9.36 7.77 -2.67
C ASN A 67 -8.36 8.65 -1.89
N GLN A 68 -8.82 9.44 -0.92
CA GLN A 68 -7.94 10.22 -0.04
C GLN A 68 -7.03 9.32 0.79
N MET A 69 -7.54 8.22 1.34
CA MET A 69 -6.74 7.23 2.05
C MET A 69 -5.66 6.63 1.16
N VAL A 70 -6.00 6.27 -0.09
CA VAL A 70 -5.03 5.73 -1.06
C VAL A 70 -3.91 6.72 -1.35
N LEU A 71 -4.24 7.99 -1.56
CA LEU A 71 -3.25 9.05 -1.77
C LEU A 71 -2.33 9.23 -0.56
N ALA A 72 -2.89 9.26 0.64
CA ALA A 72 -2.11 9.41 1.88
C ALA A 72 -1.13 8.25 2.08
N VAL A 73 -1.58 7.02 1.86
CA VAL A 73 -0.72 5.83 1.94
C VAL A 73 0.40 5.88 0.89
N ASN A 74 0.08 6.25 -0.35
CA ASN A 74 1.08 6.37 -1.41
C ASN A 74 2.16 7.42 -1.07
N GLN A 75 1.75 8.57 -0.54
CA GLN A 75 2.67 9.63 -0.12
C GLN A 75 3.57 9.18 1.03
N MET A 76 3.02 8.45 2.01
CA MET A 76 3.79 7.91 3.13
C MET A 76 4.87 6.94 2.66
N ILE A 77 4.51 5.97 1.80
CA ILE A 77 5.46 5.00 1.24
C ILE A 77 6.53 5.70 0.41
N SER A 78 6.14 6.63 -0.45
CA SER A 78 7.06 7.43 -1.28
C SER A 78 8.00 8.31 -0.43
N GLY A 79 7.55 8.76 0.74
CA GLY A 79 8.37 9.50 1.70
C GLY A 79 9.43 8.61 2.36
N GLN A 80 9.05 7.41 2.80
CA GLN A 80 9.96 6.43 3.39
C GLN A 80 11.06 6.01 2.41
N GLN A 81 10.71 5.77 1.14
CA GLN A 81 11.68 5.42 0.11
C GLN A 81 12.71 6.52 -0.14
N ARG A 82 12.27 7.79 -0.17
CA ARG A 82 13.17 8.94 -0.29
C ARG A 82 14.12 9.06 0.89
N LEU A 83 13.60 8.98 2.12
CA LEU A 83 14.43 9.00 3.33
C LEU A 83 15.49 7.89 3.33
N LEU A 84 15.12 6.67 2.96
CA LEU A 84 16.07 5.56 2.88
C LEU A 84 17.14 5.79 1.80
N SER A 85 16.75 6.37 0.66
CA SER A 85 17.69 6.75 -0.40
C SER A 85 18.68 7.82 0.08
N ASP A 86 18.17 8.85 0.76
CA ASP A 86 18.96 9.98 1.24
C ASP A 86 19.95 9.52 2.34
N ILE A 87 19.48 8.72 3.30
CA ILE A 87 20.33 8.11 4.33
C ILE A 87 21.42 7.24 3.68
N SER A 88 21.06 6.44 2.66
CA SER A 88 22.04 5.60 1.95
C SER A 88 23.13 6.43 1.26
N HIS A 89 22.76 7.59 0.69
CA HIS A 89 23.72 8.52 0.10
C HIS A 89 24.62 9.15 1.16
N GLU A 90 24.06 9.61 2.27
CA GLU A 90 24.82 10.27 3.32
C GLU A 90 25.75 9.32 4.07
N LEU A 91 25.37 8.05 4.26
CA LEU A 91 26.21 7.04 4.91
C LEU A 91 27.39 6.58 4.04
N ARG A 92 27.28 6.67 2.71
CA ARG A 92 28.34 6.25 1.79
C ARG A 92 29.63 7.06 1.96
N SER A 93 29.50 8.36 2.24
CA SER A 93 30.62 9.30 2.45
C SER A 93 31.47 9.01 3.71
N PRO A 94 30.90 8.91 4.92
CA PRO A 94 31.66 8.58 6.13
C PRO A 94 32.21 7.15 6.09
N LEU A 95 31.49 6.20 5.50
CA LEU A 95 31.96 4.80 5.39
C LEU A 95 33.16 4.68 4.44
N THR A 96 33.17 5.46 3.35
CA THR A 96 34.35 5.60 2.48
C THR A 96 35.52 6.22 3.23
N ARG A 97 35.29 7.26 4.04
CA ARG A 97 36.34 7.87 4.87
C ARG A 97 36.91 6.91 5.93
N LEU A 98 36.07 6.11 6.59
CA LEU A 98 36.53 5.08 7.54
C LEU A 98 37.35 3.99 6.86
N ARG A 99 36.94 3.53 5.67
CA ARG A 99 37.73 2.59 4.85
C ARG A 99 39.08 3.19 4.41
N MET A 100 39.11 4.47 4.06
CA MET A 100 40.37 5.15 3.76
C MET A 100 41.27 5.29 4.99
N ALA A 101 40.70 5.65 6.15
CA ALA A 101 41.46 5.79 7.39
C ALA A 101 42.05 4.46 7.87
N THR A 102 41.28 3.37 7.78
CA THR A 102 41.76 2.01 8.10
C THR A 102 42.81 1.52 7.10
N GLY A 103 42.63 1.76 5.81
CA GLY A 103 43.65 1.46 4.79
C GLY A 103 44.95 2.25 4.98
N LEU A 104 44.86 3.53 5.36
CA LEU A 104 46.03 4.34 5.69
C LEU A 104 46.70 3.90 6.99
N ALA A 105 45.94 3.52 8.02
CA ALA A 105 46.47 2.98 9.27
C ALA A 105 47.22 1.66 9.02
N ALA A 106 46.65 0.74 8.23
CA ALA A 106 47.32 -0.49 7.81
C ALA A 106 48.63 -0.21 7.04
N ARG A 107 48.67 0.84 6.21
CA ARG A 107 49.89 1.25 5.48
C ARG A 107 50.93 1.92 6.38
N LYS A 108 50.51 2.69 7.39
CA LYS A 108 51.39 3.40 8.33
C LYS A 108 52.01 2.49 9.38
N GLN A 109 51.36 1.37 9.70
CA GLN A 109 51.82 0.42 10.72
C GLN A 109 52.78 -0.64 10.18
N GLY A 110 53.12 -0.58 8.89
CA GLY A 110 54.21 -1.34 8.25
C GLY A 110 54.21 -2.81 8.62
N GLU A 111 53.38 -3.62 7.96
CA GLU A 111 53.40 -5.10 7.94
C GLU A 111 54.03 -5.74 9.19
N SER A 112 53.49 -5.43 10.37
CA SER A 112 53.99 -5.99 11.61
C SER A 112 53.50 -7.44 11.70
N ALA A 113 54.41 -8.38 12.00
CA ALA A 113 54.17 -9.83 12.05
C ALA A 113 52.98 -10.26 12.95
N GLU A 114 52.54 -9.38 13.85
CA GLU A 114 51.34 -9.52 14.67
C GLU A 114 50.04 -9.46 13.84
N LEU A 115 49.95 -8.57 12.85
CA LEU A 115 48.75 -8.42 12.00
C LEU A 115 48.56 -9.62 11.06
N THR A 116 49.66 -10.20 10.55
CA THR A 116 49.63 -11.40 9.72
C THR A 116 49.18 -12.64 10.52
N ARG A 117 49.53 -12.70 11.81
CA ARG A 117 49.05 -13.76 12.73
C ARG A 117 47.55 -13.66 13.00
N ILE A 118 47.05 -12.45 13.25
CA ILE A 118 45.62 -12.21 13.49
C ILE A 118 44.79 -12.55 12.24
N ASP A 119 45.28 -12.22 11.04
CA ASP A 119 44.60 -12.54 9.78
C ASP A 119 44.59 -14.05 9.49
N THR A 120 45.67 -14.75 9.87
CA THR A 120 45.75 -16.22 9.76
C THR A 120 44.76 -16.90 10.71
N GLU A 121 44.65 -16.45 11.97
CA GLU A 121 43.68 -16.98 12.94
C GLU A 121 42.23 -16.70 12.55
N ALA A 122 41.95 -15.50 12.01
CA ALA A 122 40.62 -15.15 11.49
C ALA A 122 40.22 -16.02 10.29
N SER A 123 41.17 -16.40 9.43
CA SER A 123 40.91 -17.29 8.28
C SER A 123 40.52 -18.71 8.71
N VAL A 124 41.08 -19.21 9.83
CA VAL A 124 40.79 -20.55 10.38
C VAL A 124 39.38 -20.60 10.99
N LEU A 125 38.86 -19.49 11.50
CA LEU A 125 37.51 -19.39 12.08
C LEU A 125 36.39 -19.20 11.04
N SER A 126 36.74 -18.91 9.78
CA SER A 126 35.78 -18.68 8.69
C SER A 126 35.52 -19.93 7.82
N LYS A 127 35.91 -21.12 8.30
CA LYS A 127 35.66 -22.42 7.68
C LYS A 127 34.83 -23.30 8.61
#